data_AF-A0A966UXW7-F1
#
_entry.id   AF-A0A966UXW7-F1
#
_cell.length_a   1.000
_cell.length_b   1.000
_cell.length_c   1.000
_cell.angle_alpha   90.00
_cell.angle_beta   90.00
_cell.angle_gamma   90.00
#
_symmetry.space_group_name_H-M   'P 1'
#
loop_
_entity.id
_entity.type
_entity.pdbx_description
1 polymer ?
#
loop_
_entity_poly.entity_id
_entity_poly.type
_entity_poly.pdbx_seq_one_letter_code
_entity_poly.pdbx_strand_id
1 'polypeptide(L)'
;MAELLMRLPQGGGEAVDGPAIDLYVSTPPEQLNLVAQLLRDQGWERVRLFAVENRGRDLAPFLLQLLPSALRGGHEFFVKVHTKRSTHLVDGERWADHLTRSLLSTAAVRDCVEQLQRNPKLGLLAPAGTPKEVVL
;
A
#
# COMPACT_ATOMS: atom_id res chain seq x y z
N MET A 1 2.07 -10.85 -2.68
CA MET A 1 3.09 -9.88 -2.25
C MET A 1 4.09 -9.59 -3.37
N ALA A 2 4.90 -10.55 -3.82
CA ALA A 2 5.91 -10.32 -4.87
C ALA A 2 5.36 -9.67 -6.16
N GLU A 3 4.23 -10.16 -6.70
CA GLU A 3 3.59 -9.56 -7.88
C GLU A 3 3.16 -8.11 -7.68
N LEU A 4 2.62 -7.76 -6.51
CA LEU A 4 2.23 -6.37 -6.23
C LEU A 4 3.47 -5.47 -6.14
N LEU A 5 4.54 -5.94 -5.48
CA LEU A 5 5.78 -5.19 -5.36
C LEU A 5 6.40 -4.90 -6.74
N MET A 6 6.30 -5.85 -7.68
CA MET A 6 6.71 -5.66 -9.08
C MET A 6 5.84 -4.68 -9.87
N ARG A 7 4.67 -4.30 -9.32
CA ARG A 7 3.69 -3.42 -9.95
C ARG A 7 3.61 -2.04 -9.30
N LEU A 8 4.30 -1.85 -8.18
CA LEU A 8 4.49 -0.52 -7.63
C LEU A 8 5.40 0.27 -8.58
N PRO A 9 5.24 1.61 -8.67
CA PRO A 9 6.16 2.44 -9.43
C PRO A 9 7.61 2.16 -9.01
N GLN A 10 8.54 2.21 -9.97
CA GLN A 10 9.97 2.07 -9.67
C GLN A 10 10.40 3.28 -8.84
N GLY A 11 10.70 3.07 -7.56
CA GLY A 11 11.41 4.01 -6.71
C GLY A 11 10.61 4.68 -5.58
N GLY A 12 11.35 4.93 -4.50
CA GLY A 12 11.01 5.80 -3.37
C GLY A 12 12.00 6.97 -3.24
N GLY A 13 12.47 7.51 -4.37
CA GLY A 13 13.22 8.77 -4.42
C GLY A 13 12.29 9.96 -4.69
N GLU A 14 12.80 11.19 -4.72
CA GLU A 14 12.03 12.35 -5.21
C GLU A 14 11.53 12.05 -6.63
N ALA A 15 10.25 11.75 -6.78
CA ALA A 15 9.68 11.55 -8.10
C ALA A 15 9.75 12.89 -8.83
N VAL A 16 10.34 12.87 -10.03
CA VAL A 16 10.57 14.06 -10.89
C VAL A 16 9.27 14.84 -11.17
N ASP A 17 8.10 14.24 -10.93
CA ASP A 17 6.78 14.85 -11.08
C ASP A 17 5.74 14.43 -10.01
N GLY A 18 6.16 14.01 -8.80
CA GLY A 18 5.24 13.44 -7.80
C GLY A 18 5.71 13.51 -6.35
N PRO A 19 4.80 13.34 -5.37
CA PRO A 19 5.21 13.24 -3.97
C PRO A 19 6.08 11.99 -3.77
N ALA A 20 7.16 12.12 -3.00
CA ALA A 20 7.96 10.98 -2.57
C ALA A 20 7.08 10.05 -1.70
N ILE A 21 7.11 8.74 -1.98
CA ILE A 21 6.30 7.74 -1.28
C ILE A 21 7.21 6.90 -0.39
N ASP A 22 6.82 6.77 0.88
CA ASP A 22 7.45 5.85 1.83
C ASP A 22 6.66 4.55 1.87
N LEU A 23 7.33 3.42 1.71
CA LEU A 23 6.69 2.12 1.68
C LEU A 23 6.87 1.39 3.01
N TYR A 24 5.75 1.03 3.65
CA TYR A 24 5.71 0.25 4.88
C TYR A 24 5.15 -1.14 4.59
N VAL A 25 5.96 -2.19 4.74
CA VAL A 25 5.61 -3.56 4.34
C VAL A 25 5.66 -4.48 5.54
N SER A 26 4.60 -5.26 5.76
CA SER A 26 4.65 -6.44 6.62
C SER A 26 4.78 -7.72 5.81
N THR A 27 5.56 -8.67 6.30
CA THR A 27 5.68 -10.02 5.72
C THR A 27 5.85 -11.06 6.83
N PRO A 28 5.44 -12.32 6.64
CA PRO A 28 5.77 -13.40 7.56
C PRO A 28 7.30 -13.50 7.76
N PRO A 29 7.79 -13.82 8.98
CA PRO A 29 9.23 -13.87 9.27
C PRO A 29 10.03 -14.75 8.30
N GLU A 30 9.46 -15.86 7.86
CA GLU A 30 10.06 -16.79 6.90
C GLU A 30 10.25 -16.20 5.49
N GLN A 31 9.52 -15.13 5.13
CA GLN A 31 9.62 -14.44 3.84
C GLN A 31 10.47 -13.17 3.89
N LEU A 32 10.98 -12.79 5.07
CA LEU A 32 11.66 -11.51 5.29
C LEU A 32 12.80 -11.27 4.29
N ASN A 33 13.69 -12.25 4.12
CA ASN A 33 14.85 -12.12 3.25
C ASN A 33 14.47 -11.99 1.78
N LEU A 34 13.47 -12.77 1.34
CA LEU A 34 12.96 -12.73 -0.04
C LEU A 34 12.36 -11.36 -0.35
N VAL A 35 11.51 -10.84 0.54
CA VAL A 35 10.86 -9.54 0.35
C VAL A 35 11.89 -8.41 0.40
N ALA A 36 12.87 -8.47 1.30
CA ALA A 36 13.95 -7.49 1.36
C ALA A 36 14.78 -7.46 0.07
N GLN A 37 15.05 -8.63 -0.53
CA GLN A 37 15.73 -8.71 -1.81
C GLN A 37 14.89 -8.11 -2.95
N LEU A 38 13.61 -8.48 -3.05
CA LEU A 38 12.71 -7.93 -4.07
C LEU A 38 12.60 -6.40 -3.99
N LEU A 39 12.50 -5.83 -2.79
CA LEU A 39 12.43 -4.38 -2.61
C LEU A 39 13.71 -3.68 -3.09
N ARG A 40 14.89 -4.28 -2.83
CA ARG A 40 16.17 -3.78 -3.32
C ARG A 40 16.29 -3.87 -4.84
N ASP A 41 15.91 -5.00 -5.41
CA ASP A 41 15.96 -5.22 -6.87
C ASP A 41 15.03 -4.26 -7.63
N GLN A 42 13.97 -3.79 -6.98
CA GLN A 42 13.02 -2.80 -7.50
C GLN A 42 13.44 -1.33 -7.21
N GLY A 43 14.58 -1.10 -6.55
CA GLY A 43 15.10 0.24 -6.29
C GLY A 43 14.35 1.03 -5.21
N TRP A 44 13.70 0.37 -4.26
CA TRP A 44 13.06 1.06 -3.13
C TRP A 44 14.08 1.56 -2.10
N GLU A 45 14.23 2.87 -2.01
CA GLU A 45 15.14 3.52 -1.06
C GLU A 45 14.47 3.85 0.29
N ARG A 46 13.18 4.26 0.26
CA ARG A 46 12.41 4.68 1.43
C ARG A 46 11.44 3.59 1.89
N VAL A 47 12.00 2.49 2.40
CA VAL A 47 11.25 1.30 2.84
C VAL A 47 11.40 1.03 4.33
N ARG A 48 10.31 0.62 4.98
CA ARG A 48 10.33 -0.03 6.30
C ARG A 48 9.67 -1.40 6.21
N LEU A 49 10.44 -2.45 6.48
CA LEU A 49 10.01 -3.84 6.40
C LEU A 49 9.86 -4.44 7.81
N PHE A 50 8.71 -5.06 8.08
CA PHE A 50 8.34 -5.66 9.35
C PHE A 50 8.11 -7.17 9.20
N ALA A 51 8.85 -7.98 9.95
CA ALA A 51 8.57 -9.40 10.10
C ALA A 51 7.49 -9.61 11.16
N VAL A 52 6.31 -10.07 10.77
CA VAL A 52 5.16 -10.24 11.67
C VAL A 52 4.43 -11.54 11.36
N GLU A 53 4.04 -12.27 12.39
CA GLU A 53 3.19 -13.43 12.19
C GLU A 53 1.82 -12.99 11.66
N ASN A 54 1.28 -13.72 10.68
CA ASN A 54 -0.05 -13.47 10.16
C ASN A 54 -1.14 -13.99 11.11
N ARG A 55 -1.26 -13.37 12.28
CA ARG A 55 -2.27 -13.71 13.30
C ARG A 55 -3.38 -12.65 13.31
N GLY A 56 -4.64 -13.06 13.14
CA GLY A 56 -5.82 -12.22 13.45
C GLY A 56 -6.55 -11.54 12.28
N ARG A 57 -6.49 -12.07 11.05
CA ARG A 57 -6.98 -11.42 9.80
C ARG A 57 -6.22 -10.12 9.48
N ASP A 58 -6.26 -9.72 8.20
CA ASP A 58 -5.35 -8.76 7.55
C ASP A 58 -5.15 -7.39 8.24
N LEU A 59 -5.98 -6.99 9.21
CA LEU A 59 -5.87 -5.68 9.87
C LEU A 59 -4.83 -5.63 10.99
N ALA A 60 -4.51 -6.74 11.67
CA ALA A 60 -3.68 -6.68 12.88
C ALA A 60 -2.25 -6.16 12.61
N PRO A 61 -1.52 -6.64 11.57
CA PRO A 61 -0.24 -6.05 11.18
C PRO A 61 -0.34 -4.55 10.85
N PHE A 62 -1.41 -4.15 10.17
CA PHE A 62 -1.60 -2.75 9.79
C PHE A 62 -1.78 -1.85 11.03
N LEU A 63 -2.72 -2.19 11.92
CA LEU A 63 -3.07 -1.36 13.07
C LEU A 63 -1.98 -1.35 14.15
N LEU A 64 -1.28 -2.46 14.35
CA LEU A 64 -0.34 -2.62 15.46
C LEU A 64 1.09 -2.27 15.09
N GLN A 65 1.47 -2.31 13.81
CA GLN A 65 2.86 -2.13 13.38
C GLN A 65 3.00 -1.02 12.35
N LEU A 66 2.32 -1.14 11.20
CA LEU A 66 2.54 -0.25 10.06
C LEU A 66 2.02 1.16 10.36
N LEU A 67 0.75 1.30 10.75
CA LEU A 67 0.14 2.60 11.00
C LEU A 67 0.85 3.37 12.13
N PRO A 68 1.15 2.78 13.31
CA PRO A 68 1.92 3.48 14.33
C PRO A 68 3.32 3.89 13.87
N SER A 69 4.00 3.06 13.07
CA SER A 69 5.31 3.41 12.54
C SER A 69 5.25 4.54 11.53
N ALA A 70 4.21 4.57 10.70
CA ALA A 70 4.04 5.59 9.68
C ALA A 70 3.60 6.93 10.30
N LEU A 71 2.75 6.92 11.33
CA LEU A 71 2.44 8.09 12.15
C LEU A 71 3.68 8.67 12.83
N ARG A 72 4.54 7.82 13.43
CA ARG A 72 5.84 8.26 13.98
C ARG A 72 6.79 8.82 12.91
N GLY A 73 6.63 8.38 11.65
CA GLY A 73 7.32 8.93 10.49
C GLY A 73 6.80 10.29 10.04
N GLY A 74 5.72 10.80 10.65
CA GLY A 74 5.11 12.09 10.31
C GLY A 74 4.14 12.02 9.12
N HIS A 75 3.73 10.83 8.69
CA HIS A 75 2.75 10.70 7.61
C HIS A 75 1.35 10.99 8.12
N GLU A 76 0.62 11.85 7.41
CA GLU A 76 -0.79 12.18 7.69
C GLU A 76 -1.76 11.41 6.78
N PHE A 77 -1.29 10.99 5.60
CA PHE A 77 -2.07 10.28 4.60
C PHE A 77 -1.48 8.90 4.34
N PHE A 78 -2.36 7.91 4.13
CA PHE A 78 -1.96 6.53 3.91
C PHE A 78 -2.77 5.91 2.78
N VAL A 79 -2.10 5.16 1.91
CA VAL A 79 -2.75 4.21 1.02
C VAL A 79 -2.45 2.82 1.55
N LYS A 80 -3.50 2.14 1.99
CA LYS A 80 -3.40 0.75 2.45
C LYS A 80 -3.76 -0.16 1.28
N VAL A 81 -2.91 -1.17 1.07
CA VAL A 81 -3.09 -2.17 0.02
C VAL A 81 -2.88 -3.54 0.61
N HIS A 82 -3.88 -4.40 0.51
CA HIS A 82 -3.79 -5.80 0.92
C HIS A 82 -3.63 -6.72 -0.28
N THR A 83 -2.70 -7.67 -0.19
CA THR A 83 -2.41 -8.63 -1.27
C THR A 83 -3.21 -9.93 -1.16
N LYS A 84 -4.25 -9.99 -0.32
CA LYS A 84 -5.03 -11.21 -0.16
C LYS A 84 -5.89 -11.41 -1.40
N ARG A 85 -5.53 -12.41 -2.22
CA ARG A 85 -6.38 -12.84 -3.34
C ARG A 85 -7.63 -13.49 -2.74
N SER A 86 -8.81 -12.92 -3.01
CA SER A 86 -10.06 -13.64 -2.81
C SER A 86 -10.18 -14.66 -3.94
N THR A 87 -10.02 -15.95 -3.62
CA THR A 87 -10.10 -17.09 -4.56
C THR A 87 -11.47 -17.24 -5.23
N HIS A 88 -12.46 -16.46 -4.82
CA HIS A 88 -13.83 -16.48 -5.34
C HIS A 88 -14.11 -15.41 -6.42
N LEU A 89 -13.15 -14.53 -6.73
CA LEU A 89 -13.32 -13.52 -7.77
C LEU A 89 -12.75 -14.03 -9.09
N VAL A 90 -13.63 -14.26 -10.06
CA VAL A 90 -13.31 -14.79 -11.40
C VAL A 90 -12.30 -13.90 -12.16
N ASP A 91 -12.21 -12.61 -11.82
CA ASP A 91 -11.31 -11.61 -12.44
C ASP A 91 -10.40 -10.86 -11.43
N GLY A 92 -9.89 -11.57 -10.41
CA GLY A 92 -9.11 -10.97 -9.31
C GLY A 92 -7.87 -10.17 -9.75
N GLU A 93 -7.21 -10.54 -10.85
CA GLU A 93 -6.05 -9.79 -11.39
C GLU A 93 -6.44 -8.45 -12.00
N ARG A 94 -7.51 -8.41 -12.81
CA ARG A 94 -8.02 -7.18 -13.43
C ARG A 94 -8.50 -6.19 -12.37
N TRP A 95 -9.07 -6.70 -11.28
CA TRP A 95 -9.45 -5.90 -10.12
C TRP A 95 -8.23 -5.33 -9.38
N ALA A 96 -7.19 -6.14 -9.16
CA ALA A 96 -5.94 -5.65 -8.56
C ALA A 96 -5.26 -4.59 -9.45
N ASP A 97 -5.27 -4.77 -10.77
CA ASP A 97 -4.81 -3.77 -11.76
C ASP A 97 -5.55 -2.45 -11.63
N HIS A 98 -6.88 -2.53 -11.56
CA HIS A 98 -7.73 -1.37 -11.38
C HIS A 98 -7.38 -0.63 -10.07
N LEU A 99 -7.37 -1.33 -8.93
CA LEU A 99 -7.04 -0.74 -7.63
C LEU A 99 -5.64 -0.11 -7.61
N THR A 100 -4.65 -0.81 -8.18
CA THR A 100 -3.26 -0.30 -8.24
C THR A 100 -3.20 0.99 -9.05
N ARG A 101 -3.78 1.02 -10.27
CA ARG A 101 -3.75 2.21 -11.13
C ARG A 101 -4.54 3.37 -10.54
N SER A 102 -5.70 3.08 -9.95
CA SER A 102 -6.60 4.08 -9.38
C SER A 102 -6.12 4.68 -8.06
N LEU A 103 -5.18 4.06 -7.36
CA LEU A 103 -4.69 4.55 -6.05
C LEU A 103 -3.20 4.88 -6.02
N LEU A 104 -2.39 4.26 -6.88
CA LEU A 104 -0.93 4.32 -6.80
C LEU A 104 -0.27 4.98 -8.02
N SER A 105 -1.05 5.47 -8.98
CA SER A 105 -0.51 6.38 -10.00
C SER A 105 -0.23 7.75 -9.37
N THR A 106 0.83 8.44 -9.83
CA THR A 106 1.21 9.76 -9.31
C THR A 106 0.06 10.76 -9.33
N ALA A 107 -0.72 10.77 -10.42
CA ALA A 107 -1.91 11.61 -10.55
C ALA A 107 -2.98 11.25 -9.51
N ALA A 108 -3.29 9.95 -9.35
CA ALA A 108 -4.29 9.51 -8.39
C ALA A 108 -3.90 9.82 -6.93
N VAL A 109 -2.62 9.62 -6.57
CA VAL A 109 -2.11 9.95 -5.23
C VAL A 109 -2.26 11.44 -4.96
N ARG A 110 -1.88 12.29 -5.92
CA ARG A 110 -2.02 13.75 -5.82
C ARG A 110 -3.48 14.15 -5.62
N ASP A 111 -4.37 13.64 -6.47
CA ASP A 111 -5.81 13.95 -6.41
C ASP A 111 -6.43 13.51 -5.08
N CYS A 112 -6.04 12.35 -4.55
CA CYS A 112 -6.52 11.85 -3.26
C CYS A 112 -6.08 12.74 -2.10
N VAL A 113 -4.80 13.15 -2.08
CA VAL A 113 -4.27 14.06 -1.06
C VAL A 113 -4.99 15.40 -1.10
N GLU A 114 -5.18 15.97 -2.29
CA GLU A 114 -5.91 17.24 -2.45
C GLU A 114 -7.35 17.14 -1.93
N GLN A 115 -8.05 16.04 -2.20
CA GLN A 115 -9.43 15.84 -1.72
C GLN A 115 -9.50 15.73 -0.19
N LEU A 116 -8.58 14.99 0.42
CA LEU A 116 -8.50 14.85 1.88
C LEU A 116 -8.16 16.18 2.55
N GLN A 117 -7.25 16.97 1.97
CA GLN A 117 -6.90 18.31 2.48
C GLN A 117 -8.05 19.31 2.35
N ARG A 118 -8.79 19.29 1.23
CA ARG A 118 -9.92 20.20 0.98
C ARG A 118 -11.12 19.92 1.88
N ASN A 119 -11.27 18.69 2.38
CA ASN A 119 -12.40 18.30 3.22
C ASN A 119 -11.92 17.58 4.50
N PRO A 120 -11.70 18.30 5.61
CA PRO A 120 -11.27 17.69 6.86
C PRO A 120 -12.23 16.65 7.48
N LYS A 121 -13.48 16.57 6.99
CA LYS A 121 -14.45 15.54 7.42
C LYS A 121 -14.34 14.24 6.61
N LEU A 122 -13.55 14.24 5.54
CA LEU A 122 -13.30 13.07 4.70
C LEU A 122 -12.14 12.26 5.31
N GLY A 123 -12.45 11.10 5.89
CA GLY A 123 -11.46 10.24 6.52
C GLY A 123 -10.94 9.08 5.64
N LEU A 124 -11.62 8.77 4.54
CA LEU A 124 -11.30 7.63 3.67
C LEU A 124 -11.76 7.89 2.24
N LEU A 125 -10.90 7.56 1.28
CA LEU A 125 -11.21 7.48 -0.14
C LEU A 125 -11.09 6.03 -0.60
N ALA A 126 -12.00 5.61 -1.47
CA ALA A 126 -11.95 4.28 -2.07
C ALA A 126 -12.26 4.36 -3.57
N PRO A 127 -11.63 3.52 -4.42
CA PRO A 127 -11.95 3.47 -5.83
C PRO A 127 -13.43 3.14 -6.06
N ALA A 128 -14.02 3.75 -7.09
CA ALA A 128 -15.39 3.45 -7.48
C ALA A 128 -15.58 1.94 -7.74
N GLY A 129 -16.68 1.38 -7.24
CA GLY A 129 -16.95 -0.06 -7.37
C GLY A 129 -16.27 -0.94 -6.32
N THR A 130 -15.56 -0.37 -5.33
CA THR A 130 -15.03 -1.14 -4.20
C THR A 130 -16.20 -1.80 -3.44
N PRO A 131 -16.26 -3.14 -3.34
CA PRO A 131 -17.29 -3.81 -2.56
C PRO A 131 -17.19 -3.37 -1.10
N LYS A 132 -18.32 -3.19 -0.41
CA LYS A 132 -18.37 -2.75 1.00
C LYS A 132 -17.64 -3.67 1.99
N GLU A 133 -17.21 -4.84 1.53
CA GLU A 133 -16.49 -5.87 2.29
C GLU A 133 -14.96 -5.85 2.06
N VAL A 134 -14.47 -5.03 1.12
CA VAL A 134 -13.05 -4.87 0.84
C VAL A 134 -12.57 -3.60 1.52
N VAL A 135 -12.02 -3.76 2.72
CA VAL A 135 -11.30 -2.68 3.40
C VAL A 135 -9.91 -2.58 2.75
N LEU A 136 -9.68 -1.47 2.05
CA LEU A 136 -8.38 -1.07 1.48
C LEU A 136 -7.27 -1.18 2.53
#